data_AF-V7C308-F1
#
_entry.id   AF-V7C308-F1
#
_cell.length_a   1.000
_cell.length_b   1.000
_cell.length_c   1.000
_cell.angle_alpha   90.00
_cell.angle_beta   90.00
_cell.angle_gamma   90.00
#
_symmetry.space_group_name_H-M   'P 1'
#
loop_
_entity.id
_entity.type
_entity.pdbx_description
1 polymer ?
#
loop_
_entity_poly.entity_id
_entity_poly.type
_entity_poly.pdbx_seq_one_letter_code
_entity_poly.pdbx_strand_id
1 'polypeptide(L)'
;MPNYLNHSTPPVSKSHHKRYERWTENEHRLFLIGLQNCSPGDWKSISKRYIPSKTSTQIASHAQKYMHYQNGLKKNKKRKSIHDVTLDDINTSVVPSFINQEQ
;
A
#
# COMPACT_ATOMS: atom_id res chain seq x y z
N MET A 1 -39.22 35.86 -5.77
CA MET A 1 -38.69 34.79 -6.63
C MET A 1 -37.25 35.17 -6.98
N PRO A 2 -36.20 34.51 -6.45
CA PRO A 2 -34.83 34.89 -6.76
C PRO A 2 -34.44 34.38 -8.16
N ASN A 3 -33.71 35.23 -8.88
CA ASN A 3 -33.32 35.07 -10.28
C ASN A 3 -32.02 34.26 -10.36
N TYR A 4 -32.06 33.05 -10.91
CA TYR A 4 -30.86 32.21 -11.10
C TYR A 4 -30.07 32.68 -12.33
N LEU A 5 -29.30 33.75 -12.14
CA LEU A 5 -28.35 34.25 -13.12
C LEU A 5 -27.11 33.34 -13.13
N ASN A 6 -27.05 32.45 -14.12
CA ASN A 6 -25.84 31.89 -14.74
C ASN A 6 -24.63 31.62 -13.81
N HIS A 7 -24.79 30.70 -12.86
CA HIS A 7 -23.62 30.00 -12.31
C HIS A 7 -23.21 28.90 -13.31
N SER A 8 -22.34 29.27 -14.25
CA SER A 8 -21.47 28.28 -14.90
C SER A 8 -20.62 27.65 -13.79
N THR A 9 -21.13 26.57 -13.21
CA THR A 9 -20.30 25.67 -12.40
C THR A 9 -19.15 25.24 -13.29
N PRO A 10 -17.89 25.52 -12.93
CA PRO A 10 -16.77 25.01 -13.72
C PRO A 10 -16.94 23.51 -13.83
N PRO A 11 -16.69 22.89 -15.01
CA PRO A 11 -16.74 21.45 -15.10
C PRO A 11 -15.78 20.91 -14.06
N VAL A 12 -16.30 20.22 -13.04
CA VAL A 12 -15.49 19.47 -12.09
C VAL A 12 -14.65 18.56 -12.96
N SER A 13 -13.39 18.95 -13.16
CA SER A 13 -12.43 18.15 -13.90
C SER A 13 -12.46 16.79 -13.22
N LYS A 14 -12.92 15.77 -13.96
CA LYS A 14 -12.86 14.38 -13.51
C LYS A 14 -11.39 14.15 -13.20
N SER A 15 -11.03 14.27 -11.92
CA SER A 15 -9.74 13.84 -11.42
C SER A 15 -9.59 12.44 -11.97
N HIS A 16 -8.63 12.25 -12.88
CA HIS A 16 -8.19 10.94 -13.31
C HIS A 16 -7.59 10.30 -12.06
N HIS A 17 -8.45 9.83 -11.15
CA HIS A 17 -8.05 9.02 -10.03
C HIS A 17 -7.35 7.84 -10.67
N LYS A 18 -6.03 7.80 -10.47
CA LYS A 18 -5.16 6.74 -10.96
C LYS A 18 -5.86 5.43 -10.59
N ARG A 19 -6.31 4.69 -11.61
CA ARG A 19 -7.14 3.49 -11.46
C ARG A 19 -6.57 2.64 -10.33
N TYR A 20 -7.42 2.18 -9.42
CA TYR A 20 -7.03 1.43 -8.21
C TYR A 20 -5.92 0.43 -8.52
N GLU A 21 -4.69 0.80 -8.15
CA GLU A 21 -3.50 0.03 -8.47
C GLU A 21 -3.45 -1.14 -7.49
N ARG A 22 -3.79 -2.33 -7.98
CA ARG A 22 -3.85 -3.55 -7.17
C ARG A 22 -2.49 -3.79 -6.53
N TRP A 23 -2.48 -4.19 -5.25
CA TRP A 23 -1.26 -4.62 -4.56
C TRP A 23 -0.70 -5.85 -5.25
N THR A 24 0.51 -5.72 -5.78
CA THR A 24 1.25 -6.85 -6.33
C THR A 24 1.97 -7.60 -5.21
N GLU A 25 2.34 -8.85 -5.47
CA GLU A 25 3.06 -9.67 -4.51
C GLU A 25 4.41 -9.04 -4.14
N ASN A 26 5.14 -8.49 -5.11
CA ASN A 26 6.42 -7.81 -4.88
C ASN A 26 6.27 -6.58 -3.98
N GLU A 27 5.26 -5.73 -4.23
CA GLU A 27 4.97 -4.58 -3.36
C GLU A 27 4.59 -5.02 -1.94
N HIS A 28 3.86 -6.13 -1.80
CA HIS A 28 3.52 -6.67 -0.49
C HIS A 28 4.74 -7.21 0.25
N ARG A 29 5.67 -7.88 -0.42
CA ARG A 29 6.95 -8.32 0.17
C ARG A 29 7.77 -7.13 0.67
N LEU A 30 7.88 -6.08 -0.14
CA LEU A 30 8.56 -4.83 0.24
C LEU A 30 7.87 -4.13 1.42
N PHE A 31 6.55 -4.21 1.51
CA PHE A 31 5.80 -3.71 2.67
C PHE A 31 6.20 -4.44 3.96
N LEU A 32 6.28 -5.76 3.92
CA LEU A 32 6.69 -6.58 5.07
C LEU A 32 8.14 -6.30 5.50
N ILE A 33 9.06 -6.19 4.54
CA ILE A 33 10.46 -5.81 4.80
C ILE A 33 10.53 -4.40 5.41
N GLY A 34 9.71 -3.47 4.91
CA GLY A 34 9.58 -2.12 5.46
C GLY A 34 9.08 -2.10 6.90
N LEU A 35 8.13 -2.97 7.27
CA LEU A 35 7.66 -3.11 8.65
C LEU A 35 8.74 -3.62 9.60
N GLN A 36 9.66 -4.47 9.13
CA GLN A 36 10.75 -5.01 9.96
C GLN A 36 11.90 -4.00 10.16
N ASN A 37 12.17 -3.18 9.15
CA ASN A 37 13.31 -2.26 9.14
C ASN A 37 12.97 -0.82 9.54
N CYS A 38 11.71 -0.41 9.50
CA CYS A 38 11.25 0.91 9.94
C CYS A 38 10.49 0.80 11.27
N SER A 39 10.39 1.92 11.99
CA SER A 39 9.58 1.96 13.20
C SER A 39 8.09 1.78 12.86
N PRO A 40 7.30 1.19 13.77
CA PRO A 40 5.85 1.11 13.61
C PRO A 40 5.25 2.51 13.39
N GLY A 41 4.46 2.68 12.33
CA GLY A 41 3.82 3.97 12.01
C GLY A 41 4.58 4.85 11.02
N ASP A 42 5.84 4.53 10.67
CA ASP A 42 6.66 5.29 9.72
C ASP A 42 6.33 5.00 8.24
N TRP A 43 5.06 5.18 7.87
CA TRP A 43 4.55 4.89 6.51
C TRP A 43 5.25 5.71 5.42
N LYS A 44 5.73 6.91 5.78
CA LYS A 44 6.48 7.79 4.86
C LYS A 44 7.82 7.18 4.47
N SER A 45 8.55 6.60 5.43
CA SER A 45 9.84 5.94 5.19
C SER A 45 9.66 4.68 4.36
N ILE A 46 8.59 3.94 4.62
CA ILE A 46 8.24 2.74 3.85
C ILE A 46 7.90 3.09 2.39
N SER A 47 7.11 4.15 2.17
CA SER A 47 6.79 4.65 0.83
C SER A 47 8.03 5.06 0.06
N LYS A 48 8.91 5.87 0.67
CA LYS A 48 10.07 6.42 -0.03
C LYS A 48 11.14 5.38 -0.34
N ARG A 49 11.42 4.47 0.60
CA ARG A 49 12.57 3.55 0.50
C ARG A 49 12.22 2.18 -0.08
N TYR A 50 10.99 1.71 0.13
CA TYR A 50 10.60 0.35 -0.22
C TYR A 50 9.55 0.29 -1.33
N ILE A 51 8.55 1.18 -1.31
CA ILE A 51 7.43 1.10 -2.26
C ILE A 51 7.17 2.48 -2.87
N PRO A 52 8.04 2.98 -3.78
CA PRO A 52 7.88 4.30 -4.39
C PRO A 52 6.59 4.40 -5.23
N SER A 53 6.07 3.27 -5.70
CA SER A 53 4.81 3.19 -6.45
C SER A 53 3.55 3.41 -5.60
N LYS A 54 3.65 3.39 -4.26
CA LYS A 54 2.52 3.55 -3.33
C LYS A 54 2.78 4.70 -2.37
N THR A 55 1.77 5.53 -2.14
CA THR A 55 1.86 6.67 -1.23
C THR A 55 1.74 6.23 0.23
N SER A 56 2.25 7.05 1.15
CA SER A 56 2.16 6.77 2.60
C SER A 56 0.72 6.52 3.07
N THR A 57 -0.26 7.19 2.48
CA THR A 57 -1.69 6.99 2.79
C THR A 57 -2.19 5.62 2.30
N GLN A 58 -1.77 5.18 1.11
CA GLN A 58 -2.08 3.84 0.61
C GLN A 58 -1.44 2.76 1.49
N ILE A 59 -0.21 2.98 1.95
CA ILE A 59 0.50 2.07 2.86
C ILE A 59 -0.19 2.01 4.22
N ALA A 60 -0.61 3.14 4.79
CA ALA A 60 -1.34 3.18 6.05
C ALA A 60 -2.67 2.39 5.96
N SER A 61 -3.43 2.59 4.88
CA SER A 61 -4.67 1.84 4.63
C SER A 61 -4.39 0.33 4.45
N HIS A 62 -3.32 -0.03 3.74
CA HIS A 62 -2.89 -1.41 3.59
C HIS A 62 -2.42 -2.04 4.89
N ALA A 63 -1.70 -1.31 5.74
CA ALA A 63 -1.27 -1.74 7.06
C ALA A 63 -2.47 -2.00 7.96
N GLN A 64 -3.44 -1.08 8.00
CA GLN A 64 -4.69 -1.27 8.73
C GLN A 64 -5.39 -2.54 8.25
N LYS A 65 -5.55 -2.70 6.94
CA LYS A 65 -6.17 -3.88 6.34
C LYS A 65 -5.40 -5.15 6.74
N TYR A 66 -4.09 -5.17 6.54
CA TYR A 66 -3.19 -6.27 6.88
C TYR A 66 -3.31 -6.70 8.34
N MET A 67 -3.38 -5.76 9.28
CA MET A 67 -3.58 -6.04 10.71
C MET A 67 -4.89 -6.79 10.97
N HIS A 68 -5.98 -6.43 10.29
CA HIS A 68 -7.27 -7.14 10.43
C HIS A 68 -7.20 -8.57 9.88
N TYR A 69 -6.51 -8.79 8.75
CA TYR A 69 -6.34 -10.13 8.18
C TYR A 69 -5.37 -11.01 8.97
N GLN A 70 -4.28 -10.44 9.50
CA GLN A 70 -3.34 -11.12 10.40
C GLN A 70 -4.07 -11.73 11.61
N ASN A 71 -5.03 -11.01 12.18
CA ASN A 71 -5.84 -11.50 13.30
C ASN A 71 -6.80 -12.63 12.89
N GLY A 72 -7.23 -12.67 11.63
CA GLY A 72 -8.11 -13.69 11.06
C GLY A 72 -7.40 -14.95 10.55
N LEU A 73 -6.12 -14.86 10.16
CA LEU A 73 -5.32 -15.97 9.62
C LEU A 73 -5.10 -17.11 10.63
N LYS A 74 -5.21 -16.81 11.92
CA LYS A 74 -5.15 -17.80 13.02
C LYS A 74 -6.34 -18.76 13.05
N LYS A 75 -7.35 -18.58 12.17
CA LYS A 75 -8.55 -19.43 12.06
C LYS A 75 -8.62 -20.11 10.69
N ASN A 76 -7.89 -21.22 10.55
CA ASN A 76 -8.04 -22.32 9.57
C ASN A 76 -8.70 -21.98 8.21
N LYS A 77 -7.92 -21.88 7.12
CA LYS A 77 -8.44 -21.85 5.74
C LYS A 77 -7.66 -22.77 4.78
N LYS A 78 -8.41 -23.56 3.99
CA LYS A 78 -7.94 -24.59 3.03
C LYS A 78 -7.55 -24.05 1.62
N ARG A 79 -7.46 -22.73 1.42
CA ARG A 79 -7.13 -22.12 0.11
C ARG A 79 -6.19 -20.93 0.29
N LYS A 80 -5.01 -20.97 -0.37
CA LYS A 80 -4.01 -19.89 -0.35
C LYS A 80 -4.51 -18.69 -1.16
N SER A 81 -4.61 -17.52 -0.54
CA SER A 81 -4.87 -16.20 -1.13
C SER A 81 -3.56 -15.46 -1.37
N ILE A 82 -3.53 -14.51 -2.31
CA ILE A 82 -2.44 -13.52 -2.43
C ILE A 82 -2.20 -12.76 -1.10
N HIS A 83 -3.22 -12.70 -0.25
CA HIS A 83 -3.14 -12.11 1.09
C HIS A 83 -2.49 -13.02 2.14
N ASP A 84 -2.17 -14.27 1.78
CA ASP A 84 -1.62 -15.28 2.69
C ASP A 84 -0.10 -15.42 2.53
N VAL A 85 0.56 -14.59 1.70
CA VAL A 85 2.03 -14.55 1.61
C VAL A 85 2.57 -13.98 2.93
N THR A 86 3.10 -14.86 3.77
CA THR A 86 3.70 -14.51 5.06
C THR A 86 5.19 -14.25 4.91
N LEU A 87 5.75 -13.48 5.85
CA LEU A 87 7.17 -13.13 5.90
C LEU A 87 8.06 -14.38 5.98
N ASP A 88 7.54 -15.50 6.50
CA ASP A 88 8.22 -16.80 6.58
C ASP A 88 8.50 -17.45 5.22
N ASP A 89 7.73 -17.12 4.17
CA ASP A 89 7.99 -17.57 2.79
C ASP A 89 9.07 -16.70 2.10
N ILE A 90 9.42 -15.56 2.70
CA ILE A 90 10.42 -14.61 2.19
C ILE A 90 11.78 -15.05 2.73
N ASN A 91 12.46 -15.91 1.98
CA ASN A 91 13.87 -16.20 2.21
C ASN A 91 14.66 -14.87 2.17
N THR A 92 15.19 -14.44 3.31
CA THR A 92 15.83 -13.14 3.60
C THR A 92 16.97 -12.72 2.64
N SER A 93 17.36 -13.55 1.67
CA SER A 93 18.45 -13.27 0.71
C SER A 93 18.03 -12.45 -0.52
N VAL A 94 16.73 -12.25 -0.77
CA VAL A 94 16.25 -11.48 -1.94
C VAL A 94 15.77 -10.10 -1.50
N VAL A 95 16.64 -9.35 -0.82
CA VAL A 95 16.48 -7.90 -0.80
C VAL A 95 16.96 -7.42 -2.16
N PRO A 96 16.09 -6.88 -3.03
CA PRO A 96 16.54 -6.45 -4.34
C PRO A 96 17.57 -5.33 -4.18
N SER A 97 18.68 -5.44 -4.88
CA SER A 97 19.88 -4.59 -4.80
C SER A 97 19.65 -3.10 -5.11
N PHE A 98 18.42 -2.68 -5.43
CA PHE A 98 18.07 -1.28 -5.69
C PHE A 98 17.95 -0.41 -4.43
N ILE A 99 18.05 -0.99 -3.22
CA ILE A 99 17.97 -0.23 -1.96
C ILE A 99 19.28 0.55 -1.65
N ASN A 100 20.34 0.34 -2.44
CA ASN A 100 21.64 1.01 -2.31
C ASN A 100 21.95 1.98 -3.47
N GLN A 101 21.06 2.92 -3.79
CA GLN A 101 21.49 4.12 -4.52
C GLN A 101 21.62 5.27 -3.52
N GLU A 102 22.85 5.51 -3.09
CA GLU A 102 23.29 6.81 -2.55
C GLU A 102 23.15 7.91 -3.62
N GLN A 103 23.05 9.15 -3.11
CA GLN A 103 22.86 10.46 -3.74
C GLN A 103 21.41 10.97 -3.84
#